data_AF-A0A7S2FGT8-F1
#
_entry.id   AF-A0A7S2FGT8-F1
#
_cell.length_a   1.000
_cell.length_b   1.000
_cell.length_c   1.000
_cell.angle_alpha   90.00
_cell.angle_beta   90.00
_cell.angle_gamma   90.00
#
_symmetry.space_group_name_H-M   'P 1'
#
loop_
_entity.id
_entity.type
_entity.pdbx_description
1 polymer ?
#
loop_
_entity_poly.entity_id
_entity_poly.type
_entity_poly.pdbx_seq_one_letter_code
_entity_poly.pdbx_strand_id
1 'polypeptide(L)'
;DDWQHPASVIGTSVSRFVDGVSDLPESASVTASRRTRSALLHQGEVQDEQVLNDRAVSVLRRVKSKLAGSDFPDQSSRLDVATQVNRLVSEAQSNFNLCQLYVGWCPFW
;
A
#
# COMPACT_ATOMS: atom_id res chain seq x y z
N ASP A 1 -7.92 -23.47 -17.23
CA ASP A 1 -6.91 -22.42 -16.99
C ASP A 1 -7.58 -21.16 -16.50
N ASP A 2 -7.66 -21.03 -15.18
CA ASP A 2 -8.40 -19.97 -14.47
C ASP A 2 -7.42 -18.85 -14.12
N TRP A 3 -7.42 -17.78 -14.90
CA TRP A 3 -6.56 -16.61 -14.67
C TRP A 3 -7.16 -15.75 -13.55
N GLN A 4 -6.69 -15.94 -12.32
CA GLN A 4 -7.10 -15.13 -11.18
C GLN A 4 -6.53 -13.71 -11.24
N HIS A 5 -7.45 -12.74 -11.33
CA HIS A 5 -7.15 -11.31 -11.25
C HIS A 5 -6.86 -10.90 -9.78
N PRO A 6 -5.80 -10.11 -9.51
CA PRO A 6 -5.31 -9.82 -8.15
C PRO A 6 -6.22 -8.92 -7.27
N ALA A 7 -7.44 -8.58 -7.71
CA ALA A 7 -8.30 -7.62 -7.04
C ALA A 7 -9.35 -8.22 -6.09
N SER A 8 -9.42 -9.55 -5.93
CA SER A 8 -10.56 -10.21 -5.26
C SER A 8 -10.43 -10.44 -3.75
N VAL A 9 -9.39 -9.92 -3.08
CA VAL A 9 -9.10 -10.26 -1.66
C VAL A 9 -9.52 -9.17 -0.66
N ILE A 10 -10.18 -8.09 -1.11
CA ILE A 10 -10.61 -7.03 -0.20
C ILE A 10 -12.08 -7.24 0.19
N GLY A 11 -12.30 -7.88 1.34
CA GLY A 11 -13.49 -7.68 2.15
C GLY A 11 -14.50 -8.83 2.19
N THR A 12 -14.24 -9.82 3.04
CA THR A 12 -15.30 -10.60 3.72
C THR A 12 -14.83 -11.04 5.11
N SER A 13 -14.91 -10.14 6.09
CA SER A 13 -15.00 -10.57 7.49
C SER A 13 -16.48 -10.55 7.88
N VAL A 14 -17.17 -11.67 7.64
CA VAL A 14 -18.47 -11.95 8.25
C VAL A 14 -18.21 -13.02 9.30
N SER A 15 -18.04 -12.60 10.55
CA SER A 15 -18.17 -13.51 11.69
C SER A 15 -19.38 -13.07 12.51
N ARG A 16 -20.48 -13.81 12.36
CA ARG A 16 -21.61 -13.82 13.29
C ARG A 16 -21.58 -15.17 14.02
N PHE A 17 -21.38 -15.16 15.33
CA PHE A 17 -21.79 -16.15 16.35
C PHE A 17 -21.00 -15.79 17.63
N VAL A 18 -21.51 -15.67 18.86
CA VAL A 18 -22.80 -15.85 19.53
C VAL A 18 -22.75 -15.03 20.82
N ASP A 19 -23.93 -14.63 21.28
CA ASP A 19 -24.18 -13.93 22.54
C ASP A 19 -24.18 -14.92 23.73
N GLY A 20 -23.75 -14.45 24.91
CA GLY A 20 -24.05 -15.03 26.22
C GLY A 20 -23.05 -15.99 26.86
N VAL A 21 -22.36 -15.54 27.91
CA VAL A 21 -22.34 -16.25 29.22
C VAL A 21 -21.93 -15.31 30.37
N SER A 22 -22.73 -15.39 31.43
CA SER A 22 -22.67 -14.71 32.72
C SER A 22 -21.56 -15.25 33.64
N ASP A 23 -21.07 -14.36 34.52
CA ASP A 23 -20.45 -14.56 35.85
C ASP A 23 -19.57 -15.79 36.15
N LEU A 24 -18.26 -15.58 36.43
CA LEU A 24 -17.41 -16.39 37.35
C LEU A 24 -16.02 -15.70 37.58
N PRO A 25 -15.30 -15.99 38.68
CA PRO A 25 -14.54 -14.99 39.46
C PRO A 25 -13.11 -14.69 38.95
N GLU A 26 -12.66 -13.51 39.37
CA GLU A 26 -11.35 -12.90 39.13
C GLU A 26 -10.19 -13.77 39.68
N SER A 27 -9.65 -14.65 38.83
CA SER A 27 -8.35 -15.29 39.07
C SER A 27 -7.26 -14.48 38.36
N ALA A 28 -6.23 -14.11 39.11
CA ALA A 28 -5.13 -13.20 38.74
C ALA A 28 -4.32 -13.56 37.47
N SER A 29 -4.65 -14.66 36.78
CA SER A 29 -4.11 -15.05 35.48
C SER A 29 -4.75 -14.32 34.30
N VAL A 30 -6.00 -13.86 34.43
CA VAL A 30 -6.74 -13.16 33.35
C VAL A 30 -6.21 -11.74 33.15
N THR A 31 -5.79 -11.06 34.21
CA THR A 31 -5.21 -9.70 34.16
C THR A 31 -3.83 -9.68 33.50
N ALA A 32 -3.01 -10.72 33.72
CA ALA A 32 -1.73 -10.90 33.03
C ALA A 32 -1.92 -11.18 31.53
N SER A 33 -2.88 -12.04 31.17
CA SER A 33 -3.23 -12.35 29.78
C SER A 33 -3.87 -11.16 29.03
N ARG A 34 -4.63 -10.32 29.75
CA ARG A 34 -5.24 -9.10 29.18
C ARG A 34 -4.20 -8.01 28.94
N ARG A 35 -3.21 -7.87 29.83
CA ARG A 35 -2.07 -6.94 29.65
C ARG A 35 -1.19 -7.34 28.47
N THR A 36 -0.89 -8.63 28.28
CA THR A 36 -0.11 -9.09 27.11
C THR A 36 -0.87 -8.93 25.80
N ARG A 37 -2.19 -9.21 25.77
CA ARG A 37 -3.02 -8.95 24.59
C ARG A 37 -3.12 -7.46 24.26
N SER A 38 -3.34 -6.60 25.26
CA SER A 38 -3.37 -5.15 25.06
C SER A 38 -2.02 -4.62 24.56
N ALA A 39 -0.91 -5.14 25.08
CA ALA A 39 0.43 -4.79 24.60
C ALA A 39 0.68 -5.28 23.15
N LEU A 40 0.20 -6.47 22.77
CA LEU A 40 0.29 -6.98 21.40
C LEU A 40 -0.57 -6.19 20.41
N LEU A 41 -1.79 -5.82 20.80
CA LEU A 41 -2.66 -4.97 19.98
C LEU A 41 -2.04 -3.58 19.79
N HIS A 42 -1.52 -2.98 20.87
CA HIS A 42 -0.82 -1.70 20.79
C HIS A 42 0.47 -1.79 19.97
N GLN A 43 1.23 -2.88 20.07
CA GLN A 43 2.37 -3.13 19.18
C GLN A 43 1.96 -3.31 17.71
N GLY A 44 0.79 -3.91 17.45
CA GLY A 44 0.22 -4.00 16.11
C GLY A 44 -0.13 -2.63 15.55
N GLU A 45 -0.83 -1.80 16.33
CA GLU A 45 -1.19 -0.43 15.96
C GLU A 45 0.05 0.44 15.71
N VAL A 46 1.06 0.37 16.58
CA VAL A 46 2.32 1.11 16.41
C VAL A 46 3.09 0.67 15.16
N GLN A 47 3.07 -0.63 14.84
CA GLN A 47 3.66 -1.15 13.60
C GLN A 47 2.90 -0.65 12.36
N ASP A 48 1.57 -0.64 12.41
CA ASP A 48 0.75 -0.12 11.32
C ASP A 48 1.01 1.38 11.09
N GLU A 49 1.11 2.17 12.16
CA GLU A 49 1.49 3.59 12.07
C GLU A 49 2.88 3.80 11.45
N GLN A 50 3.86 2.96 11.82
CA GLN A 50 5.20 3.02 11.25
C GLN A 50 5.20 2.71 9.76
N VAL A 51 4.47 1.66 9.34
CA VAL A 51 4.32 1.29 7.93
C VAL A 51 3.65 2.42 7.13
N LEU A 52 2.63 3.07 7.69
CA LEU A 52 1.97 4.21 7.06
C LEU A 52 2.92 5.41 6.93
N ASN A 53 3.69 5.71 7.97
CA ASN A 53 4.68 6.79 7.94
C ASN A 53 5.77 6.52 6.89
N ASP A 54 6.29 5.29 6.82
CA ASP A 54 7.29 4.90 5.83
C ASP A 54 6.76 5.05 4.40
N ARG A 55 5.49 4.67 4.17
CA ARG A 55 4.81 4.89 2.90
C ARG A 55 4.67 6.38 2.59
N ALA A 56 4.29 7.20 3.56
CA ALA A 56 4.16 8.65 3.39
C ALA A 56 5.50 9.30 3.02
N VAL A 57 6.58 8.94 3.72
CA VAL A 57 7.95 9.39 3.42
C VAL A 57 8.38 8.96 2.02
N SER A 58 8.07 7.73 1.62
CA SER A 58 8.37 7.21 0.28
C SER A 58 7.66 8.02 -0.82
N VAL A 59 6.37 8.32 -0.63
CA VAL A 59 5.60 9.17 -1.55
C VAL A 59 6.24 10.57 -1.66
N LEU A 60 6.58 11.19 -0.53
CA LEU A 60 7.21 12.52 -0.53
C LEU A 60 8.58 12.49 -1.23
N ARG A 61 9.39 11.46 -1.00
CA ARG A 61 10.68 11.27 -1.68
C ARG A 61 10.48 11.19 -3.18
N ARG A 62 9.49 10.43 -3.66
CA ARG A 62 9.18 10.31 -5.09
C ARG A 62 8.73 11.63 -5.70
N VAL A 63 7.90 12.42 -5.01
CA VAL A 63 7.51 13.76 -5.45
C VAL A 63 8.74 14.66 -5.59
N LYS A 64 9.64 14.65 -4.59
CA LYS A 64 10.89 15.40 -4.65
C LYS A 64 11.76 14.97 -5.84
N SER A 65 11.89 13.67 -6.12
CA SER A 65 12.63 13.17 -7.28
C SER A 65 12.06 13.68 -8.61
N LYS A 66 10.72 13.70 -8.75
CA LYS A 66 10.06 14.26 -9.95
C LYS A 66 10.38 15.74 -10.14
N LEU A 67 10.31 16.53 -9.08
CA LEU A 67 10.61 17.96 -9.14
C LEU A 67 12.10 18.28 -9.33
N ALA A 68 12.99 17.36 -8.95
CA ALA A 68 14.43 17.52 -9.07
C ALA A 68 15.02 16.93 -10.36
N GLY A 69 14.20 16.37 -11.26
CA GLY A 69 14.65 15.73 -12.50
C GLY A 69 15.41 14.42 -12.30
N SER A 70 15.19 13.71 -11.18
CA SER A 70 15.89 12.46 -10.82
C SER A 70 14.90 11.32 -10.56
N ASP A 71 13.77 11.30 -11.27
CA ASP A 71 12.70 10.31 -11.12
C ASP A 71 12.90 9.04 -11.95
N PHE A 72 13.82 9.08 -12.90
CA PHE A 72 14.20 7.94 -13.73
C PHE A 72 15.38 7.18 -13.12
N PRO A 73 15.21 5.91 -12.70
CA PRO A 73 16.22 5.15 -11.97
C PRO A 73 17.41 4.72 -12.83
N ASP A 74 17.23 4.63 -14.14
CA ASP A 74 18.26 4.29 -15.12
C ASP A 74 19.17 5.48 -15.48
N GLN A 75 18.89 6.66 -14.91
CA GLN A 75 19.63 7.88 -15.17
C GLN A 75 20.41 8.33 -13.94
N SER A 76 21.74 8.36 -14.07
CA SER A 76 22.63 8.74 -12.97
C SER A 76 22.64 10.24 -12.69
N SER A 77 22.27 11.09 -13.66
CA SER A 77 22.30 12.54 -13.56
C SER A 77 20.90 13.14 -13.53
N ARG A 78 20.75 14.31 -12.90
CA ARG A 78 19.52 15.09 -12.98
C ARG A 78 19.27 15.52 -14.42
N LEU A 79 18.04 15.33 -14.88
CA LEU A 79 17.58 15.80 -16.17
C LEU A 79 17.26 17.29 -16.14
N ASP A 80 17.57 17.96 -17.25
CA ASP A 80 16.93 19.24 -17.54
C ASP A 80 15.43 19.04 -17.87
N VAL A 81 14.65 20.09 -17.69
CA VAL A 81 13.19 20.10 -17.88
C VAL A 81 12.81 19.59 -19.26
N ALA A 82 13.46 20.07 -20.32
CA ALA A 82 13.14 19.67 -21.69
C ALA A 82 13.36 18.16 -21.90
N THR A 83 14.47 17.62 -21.39
CA THR A 83 14.78 16.20 -21.47
C THR A 83 13.79 15.37 -20.66
N GLN A 84 13.46 15.79 -19.44
CA GLN A 84 12.49 15.11 -18.58
C GLN A 84 11.12 15.01 -19.25
N VAL A 85 10.62 16.12 -19.80
CA VAL A 85 9.33 16.18 -20.50
C VAL A 85 9.33 15.27 -21.73
N ASN A 86 10.37 15.32 -22.56
CA ASN A 86 10.48 14.45 -23.74
C ASN A 86 10.48 12.96 -23.37
N ARG A 87 11.13 12.60 -22.25
CA ARG A 87 11.11 11.23 -21.74
C ARG A 87 9.70 10.82 -21.29
N LEU A 88 9.01 11.67 -20.54
CA LEU A 88 7.64 11.42 -20.10
C LEU A 88 6.70 11.20 -21.29
N VAL A 89 6.80 12.01 -22.34
CA VAL A 89 6.01 11.86 -23.57
C VAL A 89 6.34 10.53 -24.26
N SER A 90 7.62 10.19 -24.37
CA SER A 90 8.06 8.94 -25.00
C SER A 90 7.52 7.71 -24.27
N GLU A 91 7.59 7.69 -22.93
CA GLU A 91 7.02 6.61 -22.12
C GLU A 91 5.49 6.54 -22.24
N ALA A 92 4.80 7.69 -22.28
CA ALA A 92 3.35 7.75 -22.43
C ALA A 92 2.85 7.28 -23.81
N GLN A 93 3.70 7.33 -24.83
CA GLN A 93 3.40 6.87 -26.20
C GLN A 93 3.93 5.45 -26.48
N SER A 94 4.64 4.84 -25.53
CA SER A 94 5.24 3.52 -25.71
C SER A 94 4.15 2.44 -25.81
N ASN A 95 4.12 1.71 -26.93
CA ASN A 95 3.20 0.58 -27.11
C ASN A 95 3.34 -0.47 -26.00
N PHE A 96 4.55 -0.68 -25.47
CA PHE A 96 4.79 -1.60 -24.36
C PHE A 96 4.11 -1.15 -23.07
N ASN A 97 4.04 0.16 -22.83
CA ASN A 97 3.34 0.70 -21.67
C ASN A 97 1.83 0.72 -21.91
N LEU A 98 1.39 1.12 -23.12
CA LEU A 98 -0.01 1.20 -23.49
C LEU A 98 -0.71 -0.17 -23.45
N CYS A 99 -0.05 -1.25 -23.90
CA CYS A 99 -0.66 -2.58 -23.92
C CYS A 99 -0.85 -3.20 -22.51
N GLN A 100 -0.20 -2.65 -21.49
CA GLN A 100 -0.37 -3.04 -20.09
C GLN A 100 -1.50 -2.28 -19.39
N LEU A 101 -2.03 -1.23 -20.00
CA LEU A 101 -3.14 -0.48 -19.42
C LEU A 101 -4.40 -1.36 -19.36
N TYR A 102 -5.20 -1.11 -18.35
CA TYR A 102 -6.52 -1.71 -18.26
C TYR A 102 -7.36 -1.33 -19.49
N VAL A 103 -7.99 -2.32 -20.12
CA VAL A 103 -8.72 -2.15 -21.39
C VAL A 103 -9.80 -1.05 -21.35
N GLY A 104 -10.44 -0.83 -20.19
CA GLY A 104 -11.47 0.18 -20.02
C GLY A 104 -10.93 1.62 -19.93
N TRP A 105 -9.62 1.83 -19.99
CA TRP A 105 -9.01 3.17 -20.10
C TRP A 105 -8.83 3.62 -21.56
N CYS A 106 -9.24 2.79 -22.53
CA CYS A 106 -9.24 3.11 -23.96
C CYS A 106 -7.86 3.56 -24.49
N PRO A 107 -6.82 2.71 -24.41
CA PRO A 107 -5.45 3.07 -24.83
C PRO A 107 -5.28 3.27 -26.35
N PHE A 108 -6.35 3.08 -27.14
CA PHE A 108 -6.37 3.15 -28.61
C PHE A 108 -7.24 4.29 -29.17
N TRP A 109 -7.68 5.22 -28.32
CA TRP A 109 -8.55 6.35 -28.68
C TRP A 109 -7.80 7.67 -28.75
#